data_AF-A0A2U8GLA7-F1
#
_entry.id   AF-A0A2U8GLA7-F1
#
_cell.length_a   1.000
_cell.length_b   1.000
_cell.length_c   1.000
_cell.angle_alpha   90.00
_cell.angle_beta   90.00
_cell.angle_gamma   90.00
#
_symmetry.space_group_name_H-M   'P 1'
#
loop_
_entity.id
_entity.type
_entity.pdbx_description
1 polymer ?
#
loop_
_entity_poly.entity_id
_entity_poly.type
_entity_poly.pdbx_seq_one_letter_code
_entity_poly.pdbx_strand_id
1 'polypeptide(L)'
;MKGVYKRIPLFNCSHVEIGGGSFVSGKSAYHPDDIPLIQRSANIYLRGIREVALKKTGGKCGLCGCILLSGEIPWEVHHVAPKFLKGTLSKKNVLPLCKECHLEVTNAVKARDIDAIKEYVDQNILWSEVITWASKSIQNNSGDNSTPN
;
A
#
# COMPACT_ATOMS: atom_id res chain seq x y z
N MET A 1 31.22 -31.70 19.53
CA MET A 1 30.85 -30.63 20.49
C MET A 1 29.63 -29.91 19.92
N LYS A 2 28.44 -30.05 20.54
CA LYS A 2 27.19 -29.40 20.08
C LYS A 2 27.00 -28.10 20.85
N GLY A 3 27.03 -26.97 20.16
CA GLY A 3 26.78 -25.65 20.73
C GLY A 3 25.32 -25.50 21.16
N VAL A 4 25.10 -25.19 22.44
CA VAL A 4 23.78 -24.90 23.00
C VAL A 4 23.48 -23.42 22.74
N TYR A 5 22.65 -23.13 21.74
CA TYR A 5 22.17 -21.77 21.50
C TYR A 5 21.12 -21.39 22.56
N LYS A 6 21.47 -20.48 23.47
CA LYS A 6 20.51 -19.82 24.36
C LYS A 6 19.63 -18.89 23.53
N ARG A 7 18.33 -19.20 23.42
CA ARG A 7 17.33 -18.26 22.90
C ARG A 7 17.13 -17.16 23.94
N ILE A 8 17.56 -15.94 23.62
CA ILE A 8 17.21 -14.74 24.38
C ILE A 8 15.83 -14.31 23.86
N PRO A 9 14.78 -14.26 24.70
CA PRO A 9 13.50 -13.72 24.27
C PRO A 9 13.67 -12.24 23.90
N LEU A 10 13.27 -11.89 22.68
CA LEU A 10 13.43 -10.54 22.11
C LEU A 10 12.66 -9.44 22.87
N PHE A 11 11.74 -9.82 23.76
CA PHE A 11 10.98 -8.89 24.60
C PHE A 11 10.72 -9.51 25.97
N ASN A 12 11.02 -8.77 27.04
CA ASN A 12 10.57 -9.09 28.38
C ASN A 12 9.12 -8.57 28.51
N CYS A 13 8.16 -9.37 28.07
CA CYS A 13 6.76 -9.00 28.03
C CYS A 13 6.13 -9.21 29.42
N SER A 14 6.59 -8.43 30.42
CA SER A 14 6.02 -8.46 31.77
C SER A 14 4.73 -7.66 31.88
N HIS A 15 4.38 -6.89 30.85
CA HIS A 15 3.20 -6.03 30.82
C HIS A 15 2.67 -5.94 29.40
N VAL A 16 1.51 -6.55 29.16
CA VAL A 16 0.71 -6.36 27.94
C VAL A 16 -0.50 -5.53 28.34
N GLU A 17 -0.51 -4.25 27.99
CA GLU A 17 -1.72 -3.46 28.11
C GLU A 17 -2.66 -3.85 26.99
N ILE A 18 -3.66 -4.67 27.33
CA ILE A 18 -4.80 -4.90 26.46
C ILE A 18 -5.62 -3.60 26.50
N GLY A 19 -5.30 -2.68 25.59
CA GLY A 19 -6.12 -1.49 25.38
C GLY A 19 -7.55 -1.92 25.07
N GLY A 20 -8.52 -1.44 25.84
CA GLY A 20 -9.93 -1.68 25.59
C GLY A 20 -10.27 -1.29 24.15
N GLY A 21 -10.95 -2.17 23.43
CA GLY A 21 -11.33 -1.94 22.03
C GLY A 21 -11.98 -0.56 21.89
N SER A 22 -11.40 0.31 21.06
CA SER A 22 -11.99 1.62 20.79
C SER A 22 -13.20 1.42 19.87
N PHE A 23 -14.40 1.38 20.45
CA PHE A 23 -15.66 1.27 19.73
C PHE A 23 -16.03 2.63 19.15
N VAL A 24 -15.39 3.03 18.04
CA VAL A 24 -15.75 4.27 17.34
C VAL A 24 -17.04 4.11 16.52
N SER A 25 -17.53 2.88 16.35
CA SER A 25 -18.86 2.58 15.81
C SER A 25 -19.33 1.25 16.39
N GLY A 26 -20.62 1.11 16.68
CA GLY A 26 -21.21 -0.01 17.44
C GLY A 26 -21.17 -1.40 16.80
N LYS A 27 -20.16 -1.71 15.97
CA LYS A 27 -19.87 -3.03 15.43
C LYS A 27 -18.41 -3.39 15.67
N SER A 28 -18.16 -4.58 16.17
CA SER A 28 -16.83 -5.08 16.54
C SER A 28 -16.36 -6.17 15.59
N ALA A 29 -15.13 -6.07 15.10
CA ALA A 29 -14.51 -7.16 14.32
C ALA A 29 -14.33 -8.45 15.13
N TYR A 30 -14.44 -8.37 16.46
CA TYR A 30 -14.30 -9.51 17.37
C TYR A 30 -15.65 -10.16 17.74
N HIS A 31 -16.78 -9.57 17.34
CA HIS A 31 -18.09 -10.17 17.57
C HIS A 31 -18.53 -10.92 16.30
N PRO A 32 -18.78 -12.25 16.36
CA PRO A 32 -19.11 -13.06 15.18
C PRO A 32 -20.27 -12.50 14.35
N ASP A 33 -21.31 -11.97 15.00
CA ASP A 33 -22.49 -11.42 14.31
C ASP A 33 -22.22 -10.08 13.58
N ASP A 34 -21.17 -9.36 13.98
CA ASP A 34 -20.79 -8.11 13.33
C ASP A 34 -19.91 -8.32 12.10
N ILE A 35 -19.22 -9.47 12.01
CA ILE A 35 -18.32 -9.79 10.90
C ILE A 35 -19.03 -9.65 9.54
N PRO A 36 -20.22 -10.26 9.30
CA PRO A 36 -20.93 -10.11 8.03
C PRO A 36 -21.33 -8.66 7.73
N LEU A 37 -21.68 -7.88 8.76
CA LEU A 37 -22.11 -6.49 8.62
C LEU A 37 -20.94 -5.57 8.28
N ILE A 38 -19.78 -5.78 8.91
CA ILE A 38 -18.53 -5.08 8.61
C ILE A 38 -18.09 -5.42 7.17
N GLN A 39 -18.10 -6.70 6.80
CA GLN A 39 -17.76 -7.16 5.45
C GLN A 39 -18.68 -6.54 4.39
N ARG A 40 -20.01 -6.54 4.61
CA ARG A 40 -20.97 -5.90 3.72
C ARG A 40 -20.67 -4.41 3.54
N SER A 41 -20.42 -3.71 4.65
CA SER A 41 -20.13 -2.27 4.63
C SER A 41 -18.83 -1.97 3.88
N ALA A 42 -17.78 -2.76 4.11
CA ALA A 42 -16.51 -2.67 3.39
C ALA A 42 -16.68 -2.92 1.88
N ASN A 43 -17.48 -3.92 1.50
CA ASN A 43 -17.76 -4.23 0.10
C ASN A 43 -18.49 -3.09 -0.62
N ILE A 44 -19.48 -2.46 0.03
CA ILE A 44 -20.19 -1.29 -0.52
C ILE A 44 -19.20 -0.12 -0.70
N TYR A 45 -18.39 0.16 0.31
CA TYR A 45 -17.38 1.22 0.24
C TYR A 45 -16.39 1.00 -0.90
N LEU A 46 -15.84 -0.22 -1.01
CA LEU A 46 -14.90 -0.60 -2.06
C LEU A 46 -15.51 -0.53 -3.46
N ARG A 47 -16.78 -0.91 -3.62
CA ARG A 47 -17.52 -0.73 -4.88
C ARG A 47 -17.60 0.75 -5.27
N GLY A 48 -17.97 1.61 -4.33
CA GLY A 48 -18.02 3.05 -4.57
C GLY A 48 -16.66 3.66 -4.93
N ILE A 49 -15.57 3.17 -4.33
CA ILE A 49 -14.20 3.58 -4.67
C ILE A 49 -13.84 3.12 -6.09
N ARG A 50 -14.13 1.87 -6.44
CA ARG A 50 -13.88 1.31 -7.79
C ARG A 50 -14.62 2.08 -8.87
N GLU A 51 -15.90 2.37 -8.66
CA GLU A 51 -16.70 3.16 -9.61
C GLU A 51 -16.13 4.56 -9.81
N VAL A 52 -15.71 5.22 -8.73
CA VAL A 52 -15.10 6.56 -8.81
C VAL A 52 -13.76 6.50 -9.56
N ALA A 53 -12.94 5.49 -9.29
CA ALA A 53 -11.67 5.30 -9.99
C ALA A 53 -11.90 5.16 -11.50
N LEU A 54 -12.82 4.29 -11.93
CA LEU A 54 -13.17 4.13 -13.36
C LEU A 54 -13.76 5.40 -13.97
N LYS A 55 -14.66 6.10 -13.26
CA LYS A 55 -15.27 7.34 -13.76
C LYS A 55 -14.23 8.43 -14.04
N LYS A 56 -13.21 8.56 -13.19
CA LYS A 56 -12.13 9.55 -13.37
C LYS A 56 -11.38 9.39 -14.69
N THR A 57 -11.17 8.15 -15.13
CA THR A 57 -10.38 7.84 -16.32
C THR A 57 -11.24 7.50 -17.53
N GLY A 58 -12.57 7.68 -17.44
CA GLY A 58 -13.50 7.27 -18.50
C GLY A 58 -13.48 5.76 -18.76
N GLY A 59 -13.20 4.95 -17.73
CA GLY A 59 -13.15 3.50 -17.85
C GLY A 59 -11.85 2.94 -18.42
N LYS A 60 -10.78 3.74 -18.43
CA LYS A 60 -9.47 3.35 -18.96
C LYS A 60 -8.43 3.17 -17.85
N CYS A 61 -7.36 2.43 -18.14
CA CYS A 61 -6.19 2.39 -17.28
C CYS A 61 -5.59 3.79 -17.16
N GLY A 62 -5.30 4.22 -15.93
CA GLY A 62 -4.69 5.53 -15.66
C GLY A 62 -3.29 5.69 -16.25
N LEU A 63 -2.57 4.59 -16.49
CA LEU A 63 -1.22 4.59 -17.07
C LEU A 63 -1.26 4.35 -18.59
N CYS A 64 -1.60 3.13 -19.04
CA CYS A 64 -1.50 2.78 -20.47
C CYS A 64 -2.74 3.13 -21.31
N GLY A 65 -3.85 3.58 -20.70
CA GLY A 65 -5.06 3.98 -21.42
C GLY A 65 -5.93 2.85 -22.00
N CYS A 66 -5.59 1.57 -21.78
CA CYS A 66 -6.41 0.44 -22.23
C CYS A 66 -7.81 0.44 -21.57
N ILE A 67 -8.80 -0.16 -22.22
CA ILE A 67 -10.20 -0.15 -21.76
C ILE A 67 -10.39 -1.22 -20.66
N LEU A 68 -10.90 -0.81 -19.50
CA LEU A 68 -11.10 -1.69 -18.34
C LEU A 68 -12.58 -2.10 -18.14
N LEU A 69 -13.51 -1.42 -18.83
CA LEU A 69 -14.95 -1.64 -18.66
C LEU A 69 -15.47 -2.93 -19.29
N SER A 70 -14.75 -3.54 -20.25
CA SER A 70 -15.19 -4.78 -20.89
C SER A 70 -15.09 -6.00 -19.97
N GLY A 71 -14.38 -5.88 -18.84
CA GLY A 71 -14.14 -6.99 -17.90
C GLY A 71 -13.10 -8.01 -18.38
N GLU A 72 -12.61 -7.87 -19.62
CA GLU A 72 -11.59 -8.76 -20.21
C GLU A 72 -10.21 -8.50 -19.61
N ILE A 73 -9.91 -7.24 -19.28
CA ILE A 73 -8.63 -6.84 -18.71
C ILE A 73 -8.77 -6.74 -17.18
N PRO A 74 -8.07 -7.60 -16.40
CA PRO A 74 -8.07 -7.50 -14.95
C PRO A 74 -7.37 -6.21 -14.51
N TRP A 75 -7.95 -5.55 -13.51
CA TRP A 75 -7.47 -4.26 -13.02
C TRP A 75 -7.62 -4.11 -11.50
N GLU A 76 -6.82 -3.21 -10.94
CA GLU A 76 -6.73 -2.96 -9.50
C GLU A 76 -6.82 -1.46 -9.19
N VAL A 77 -7.28 -1.16 -7.97
CA VAL A 77 -7.31 0.22 -7.46
C VAL A 77 -5.92 0.57 -6.94
N HIS A 78 -5.21 1.41 -7.68
CA HIS A 78 -3.90 1.93 -7.31
C HIS A 78 -4.04 3.16 -6.40
N HIS A 79 -3.14 3.30 -5.43
CA HIS A 79 -3.05 4.50 -4.60
C HIS A 79 -1.96 5.42 -5.13
N VAL A 80 -2.30 6.66 -5.46
CA VAL A 80 -1.33 7.66 -5.96
C VAL A 80 -0.31 8.00 -4.88
N ALA A 81 -0.78 8.34 -3.68
CA ALA A 81 0.02 8.32 -2.46
C ALA A 81 -0.07 6.91 -1.83
N PRO A 82 1.04 6.16 -1.73
CA PRO A 82 1.03 4.85 -1.09
C PRO A 82 0.70 4.90 0.41
N LYS A 83 0.19 3.79 0.96
CA LYS A 83 -0.18 3.69 2.38
C LYS A 83 0.97 3.95 3.35
N PHE A 84 2.20 3.54 2.99
CA PHE A 84 3.39 3.78 3.82
C PHE A 84 3.77 5.27 3.90
N LEU A 85 3.26 6.11 2.99
CA LEU A 85 3.33 7.58 3.05
C LEU A 85 1.99 8.20 3.50
N LYS A 86 1.23 7.49 4.35
CA LYS A 86 -0.06 7.93 4.89
C LYS A 86 -1.15 8.16 3.82
N GLY A 87 -0.97 7.62 2.63
CA GLY A 87 -1.99 7.65 1.59
C GLY A 87 -3.25 6.91 2.00
N THR A 88 -4.40 7.58 1.93
CA THR A 88 -5.69 7.00 2.30
C THR A 88 -6.39 6.38 1.10
N LEU A 89 -7.32 5.46 1.34
CA LEU A 89 -8.22 4.93 0.31
C LEU A 89 -9.34 5.96 0.01
N SER A 90 -8.97 7.19 -0.32
CA SER A 90 -9.92 8.24 -0.64
C SER A 90 -10.18 8.31 -2.13
N LYS A 91 -11.37 8.79 -2.50
CA LYS A 91 -11.77 9.01 -3.89
C LYS A 91 -10.74 9.83 -4.68
N LYS A 92 -10.02 10.76 -4.05
CA LYS A 92 -9.01 11.60 -4.72
C LYS A 92 -7.68 10.86 -4.94
N ASN A 93 -7.30 9.97 -4.02
CA ASN A 93 -6.01 9.30 -3.99
C ASN A 93 -5.95 7.98 -4.77
N VAL A 94 -6.95 7.68 -5.61
CA VAL A 94 -7.01 6.41 -6.33
C VAL A 94 -7.18 6.57 -7.82
N LEU A 95 -6.60 5.62 -8.56
CA LEU A 95 -6.70 5.43 -9.99
C LEU A 95 -6.90 3.94 -10.32
N PRO A 96 -7.60 3.60 -11.41
CA PRO A 96 -7.69 2.24 -11.90
C PRO A 96 -6.47 1.93 -12.78
N LEU A 97 -5.72 0.87 -12.48
CA LEU A 97 -4.63 0.39 -13.33
C LEU A 97 -4.90 -1.05 -13.76
N CYS A 98 -4.60 -1.41 -15.01
CA CYS A 98 -4.54 -2.81 -15.39
C CYS A 98 -3.47 -3.52 -14.54
N LYS A 99 -3.62 -4.84 -14.39
CA LYS A 99 -2.75 -5.63 -13.51
C LYS A 99 -1.25 -5.51 -13.86
N GLU A 100 -0.94 -5.40 -15.15
CA GLU A 100 0.44 -5.24 -15.65
C GLU A 100 1.04 -3.90 -15.21
N CYS A 101 0.38 -2.78 -15.55
CA CYS A 101 0.81 -1.44 -15.13
C CYS A 101 0.89 -1.32 -13.59
N HIS A 102 -0.06 -1.92 -12.87
CA HIS A 102 -0.03 -1.91 -11.41
C HIS A 102 1.21 -2.63 -10.85
N LEU A 103 1.57 -3.76 -11.44
CA LEU A 103 2.75 -4.53 -11.07
C LEU A 103 4.04 -3.78 -11.40
N GLU A 104 4.13 -3.16 -12.59
CA GLU A 104 5.29 -2.35 -13.01
C GLU A 104 5.57 -1.21 -12.02
N VAL A 105 4.56 -0.40 -11.71
CA VAL A 105 4.68 0.70 -10.75
C VAL A 105 5.08 0.16 -9.37
N THR A 106 4.46 -0.93 -8.93
CA THR A 106 4.79 -1.57 -7.65
C THR A 106 6.25 -2.04 -7.60
N ASN A 107 6.75 -2.62 -8.69
CA ASN A 107 8.11 -3.11 -8.79
C ASN A 107 9.12 -1.96 -8.81
N ALA A 108 8.85 -0.87 -9.55
CA ALA A 108 9.69 0.33 -9.54
C ALA A 108 9.83 0.92 -8.13
N VAL A 109 8.71 1.04 -7.39
CA VAL A 109 8.73 1.52 -6.00
C VAL A 109 9.49 0.58 -5.07
N LYS A 110 9.33 -0.75 -5.22
CA LYS A 110 10.06 -1.75 -4.42
C LYS A 110 11.56 -1.74 -4.72
N ALA A 111 11.93 -1.65 -6.00
CA ALA A 111 13.31 -1.58 -6.45
C ALA A 111 13.96 -0.22 -6.14
N ARG A 112 13.15 0.80 -5.81
CA ARG A 112 13.58 2.19 -5.64
C ARG A 112 14.25 2.74 -6.90
N ASP A 113 13.73 2.36 -8.05
CA ASP A 113 14.15 2.91 -9.33
C ASP A 113 13.68 4.36 -9.43
N ILE A 114 14.60 5.29 -9.16
CA ILE A 114 14.30 6.72 -9.06
C ILE A 114 13.80 7.29 -10.38
N ASP A 115 14.34 6.82 -11.51
CA ASP A 115 14.01 7.39 -12.81
C ASP A 115 12.63 6.91 -13.27
N ALA A 116 12.32 5.62 -13.09
CA ALA A 116 10.96 5.11 -13.31
C ALA A 116 9.94 5.77 -12.36
N ILE A 117 10.28 5.98 -11.08
CA ILE A 117 9.39 6.67 -10.13
C ILE A 117 9.11 8.10 -10.57
N LYS A 118 10.11 8.86 -11.05
CA LYS A 118 9.90 10.22 -11.56
C LYS A 118 8.94 10.22 -12.73
N GLU A 119 9.11 9.32 -13.68
CA GLU A 119 8.21 9.20 -14.83
C GLU A 119 6.76 8.94 -14.37
N TYR A 120 6.55 8.06 -13.40
CA TYR A 120 5.22 7.82 -12.83
C TYR A 120 4.66 9.02 -12.03
N VAL A 121 5.51 9.83 -11.41
CA VAL A 121 5.10 11.08 -10.76
C VAL A 121 4.64 12.10 -11.81
N ASP A 122 5.38 12.25 -12.90
CA ASP A 122 5.05 13.19 -13.99
C ASP A 122 3.73 12.81 -14.67
N GLN A 123 3.45 11.51 -14.76
CA GLN A 123 2.18 10.96 -15.26
C GLN A 123 1.04 10.98 -14.22
N ASN A 124 1.26 11.57 -13.03
CA ASN A 124 0.29 11.62 -11.92
C ASN A 124 -0.17 10.23 -11.41
N ILE A 125 0.65 9.20 -11.62
CA ILE A 125 0.40 7.83 -11.13
C ILE A 125 0.89 7.69 -9.69
N LEU A 126 1.97 8.37 -9.34
CA LEU A 126 2.54 8.41 -7.99
C LEU A 126 2.60 9.84 -7.45
N TRP A 127 2.55 9.95 -6.13
CA TRP A 127 2.79 11.21 -5.43
C TRP A 127 4.29 11.53 -5.35
N SER A 128 4.66 12.80 -5.52
CA SER A 128 6.06 13.24 -5.58
C SER A 128 6.89 12.91 -4.34
N GLU A 129 6.28 12.81 -3.15
CA GLU A 129 6.99 12.40 -1.93
C GLU A 129 7.58 10.99 -1.99
N VAL A 130 7.12 10.14 -2.92
CA VAL A 130 7.70 8.81 -3.16
C VAL A 130 9.16 8.92 -3.61
N ILE A 131 9.52 9.95 -4.39
CA ILE A 131 10.92 10.21 -4.81
C ILE A 131 11.77 10.47 -3.58
N THR A 132 11.33 11.36 -2.70
CA THR A 132 12.05 11.70 -1.46
C THR A 132 12.23 10.48 -0.56
N TRP A 133 11.20 9.64 -0.42
CA TRP A 133 11.28 8.40 0.34
C TRP A 133 12.29 7.40 -0.25
N ALA A 134 12.26 7.22 -1.57
CA ALA A 134 13.15 6.30 -2.26
C ALA A 134 14.62 6.74 -2.13
N SER A 135 14.90 8.04 -2.31
CA SER A 135 16.26 8.61 -2.21
C SER A 135 16.86 8.52 -0.80
N LYS A 136 16.08 8.77 0.26
CA LYS A 136 16.55 8.64 1.66
C LYS A 136 17.00 7.23 2.00
N SER A 137 16.35 6.23 1.40
CA SER A 137 16.64 4.82 1.69
C SER A 137 17.94 4.33 1.06
N ILE A 138 18.43 4.99 0.01
CA ILE A 138 19.71 4.67 -0.64
C ILE A 138 20.87 5.21 0.22
N GLN A 139 20.76 6.42 0.75
CA GLN A 139 21.79 7.04 1.58
C GLN A 139 22.08 6.25 2.87
N ASN A 140 21.06 5.62 3.46
CA ASN A 140 21.21 4.81 4.68
C ASN A 140 21.86 3.44 4.45
N ASN A 141 21.97 2.97 3.20
CA ASN A 141 22.64 1.70 2.85
C ASN A 141 24.10 1.89 2.43
N SER A 142 24.59 3.13 2.33
CA SER A 142 25.96 3.46 1.92
C SER A 142 26.89 3.80 3.10
N GLY A 143 26.39 3.75 4.34
CA GLY A 143 27.16 3.98 5.56
C GLY A 143 27.62 2.68 6.21
N ASP A 144 28.92 2.63 6.55
CA ASP A 144 29.66 1.57 7.25
C ASP A 144 30.09 0.31 6.47
N ASN A 145 31.25 0.43 5.83
CA ASN A 145 32.22 -0.65 5.66
C ASN A 145 33.66 -0.11 5.87
N SER A 146 33.88 0.62 6.96
CA SER A 146 35.23 1.01 7.39
C SER A 146 35.50 0.48 8.79
N THR A 147 35.92 -0.78 8.88
CA THR A 147 36.64 -1.31 10.03
C THR A 147 38.04 -0.67 10.07
N PRO A 148 38.44 0.00 11.16
CA PRO A 148 39.84 0.34 11.36
C PRO A 148 40.63 -0.92 11.73
N ASN A 149 41.77 -1.11 11.06
CA ASN A 149 42.83 -2.06 11.41
C ASN A 149 43.48 -1.70 12.75
#